data_AF-A0A1S8WLA4-F1
#
_entry.id   AF-A0A1S8WLA4-F1
#
_cell.length_a   1.000
_cell.length_b   1.000
_cell.length_c   1.000
_cell.angle_alpha   90.00
_cell.angle_beta   90.00
_cell.angle_gamma   90.00
#
_symmetry.space_group_name_H-M   'P 1'
#
loop_
_entity.id
_entity.type
_entity.pdbx_description
1 polymer ?
#
loop_
_entity_poly.entity_id
_entity_poly.type
_entity_poly.pdbx_seq_one_letter_code
_entity_poly.pdbx_strand_id
1 'polypeptide(L)'
;MDSAATPHTSATTGQPRPQEYREWHDGIFDCTNDMFACTQITCCYPCFMCYMYHLYREGWATPMCMICPGLTLRAYHRAKHRVHGALFTDCFFEYFCTLCAACQLERDMKYIEATTGLLNV
;
A
#
# COMPACT_ATOMS: atom_id res chain seq x y z
N MET A 1 55.83 24.85 14.78
CA MET A 1 55.33 23.47 15.04
C MET A 1 53.88 23.64 15.44
N ASP A 2 53.03 23.82 14.43
CA ASP A 2 51.60 24.08 14.62
C ASP A 2 50.86 22.75 14.68
N SER A 3 50.48 22.34 15.90
CA SER A 3 49.63 21.18 16.13
C SER A 3 48.20 21.52 15.71
N ALA A 4 47.80 21.06 14.53
CA ALA A 4 46.40 21.13 14.08
C ALA A 4 45.54 20.16 14.91
N ALA A 5 44.58 20.70 15.65
CA ALA A 5 43.54 19.92 16.34
C ALA A 5 42.55 19.35 15.31
N THR A 6 42.31 18.04 15.36
CA THR A 6 41.32 17.35 14.54
C THR A 6 39.89 17.63 15.04
N PRO A 7 38.89 17.79 14.14
CA PRO A 7 37.50 17.96 14.54
C PRO A 7 36.95 16.61 15.04
N HIS A 8 36.52 16.56 16.29
CA HIS A 8 35.78 15.43 16.82
C HIS A 8 34.33 15.48 16.34
N THR A 9 34.01 14.70 15.31
CA THR A 9 32.63 14.45 14.89
C THR A 9 31.93 13.62 15.97
N SER A 10 31.02 14.25 16.72
CA SER A 10 30.17 13.56 17.69
C SER A 10 29.24 12.59 16.95
N ALA A 11 29.37 11.30 17.20
CA ALA A 11 28.51 10.27 16.64
C ALA A 11 27.13 10.33 17.30
N THR A 12 26.11 10.78 16.57
CA THR A 12 24.70 10.78 17.00
C THR A 12 24.24 9.35 17.28
N THR A 13 24.09 8.99 18.56
CA THR A 13 23.75 7.64 19.04
C THR A 13 22.23 7.41 19.15
N GLY A 14 21.44 7.86 18.17
CA GLY A 14 20.00 7.62 18.12
C GLY A 14 19.66 6.51 17.15
N GLN A 15 19.39 5.28 17.60
CA GLN A 15 18.82 4.27 16.72
C GLN A 15 17.43 4.74 16.24
N PRO A 16 17.11 4.65 14.93
CA PRO A 16 15.77 4.92 14.46
C PRO A 16 14.79 3.98 15.17
N ARG A 17 13.73 4.55 15.77
CA ARG A 17 12.70 3.75 16.42
C ARG A 17 12.13 2.75 15.40
N PRO A 18 11.85 1.51 15.80
CA PRO A 18 11.11 0.59 14.94
C PRO A 18 9.83 1.28 14.48
N GLN A 19 9.63 1.39 13.17
CA GLN A 19 8.36 1.92 12.66
C GLN A 19 7.27 0.89 12.97
N GLU A 20 6.24 1.35 13.68
CA GLU A 20 5.14 0.50 14.14
C GLU A 20 4.27 0.04 12.97
N TYR A 21 3.70 -1.15 13.11
CA TYR A 21 2.70 -1.64 12.18
C TYR A 21 1.34 -0.97 12.47
N ARG A 22 0.55 -0.74 11.42
CA ARG A 22 -0.80 -0.15 11.49
C ARG A 22 -1.86 -1.11 10.99
N GLU A 23 -3.12 -0.81 11.27
CA GLU A 23 -4.26 -1.49 10.64
C GLU A 23 -4.64 -0.84 9.31
N TRP A 24 -5.43 -1.56 8.50
CA TRP A 24 -6.14 -0.98 7.35
C TRP A 24 -6.98 0.22 7.81
N HIS A 25 -7.13 1.22 6.94
CA HIS A 25 -7.89 2.43 7.22
C HIS A 25 -9.37 2.11 7.48
N ASP A 26 -9.94 1.26 6.62
CA ASP A 26 -11.31 0.75 6.72
C ASP A 26 -11.31 -0.78 6.78
N GLY A 27 -12.39 -1.37 7.27
CA GLY A 27 -12.63 -2.80 7.22
C GLY A 27 -12.91 -3.31 5.80
N ILE A 28 -12.77 -4.63 5.64
CA ILE A 28 -12.89 -5.28 4.32
C ILE A 28 -14.28 -5.11 3.70
N PHE A 29 -15.34 -5.09 4.53
CA PHE A 29 -16.73 -4.99 4.07
C PHE A 29 -17.30 -3.57 4.11
N ASP A 30 -16.49 -2.55 4.38
CA ASP A 30 -16.92 -1.16 4.46
C ASP A 30 -17.00 -0.48 3.08
N CYS A 31 -17.53 -1.20 2.08
CA CYS A 31 -17.64 -0.71 0.69
C CYS A 31 -18.51 0.57 0.57
N THR A 32 -19.34 0.85 1.57
CA THR A 32 -20.17 2.06 1.63
C THR A 32 -19.38 3.32 2.00
N ASN A 33 -18.16 3.20 2.53
CA ASN A 33 -17.33 4.36 2.87
C ASN A 33 -16.83 5.10 1.62
N ASP A 34 -16.81 4.43 0.46
CA ASP A 34 -16.63 5.06 -0.85
C ASP A 34 -17.43 4.30 -1.91
N MET A 35 -18.75 4.55 -1.93
CA MET A 35 -19.65 3.89 -2.87
C MET A 35 -19.30 4.18 -4.34
N PHE A 36 -18.76 5.37 -4.63
CA PHE A 36 -18.45 5.75 -6.00
C PHE A 36 -17.26 4.94 -6.51
N ALA A 37 -16.15 4.91 -5.77
CA ALA A 37 -14.98 4.10 -6.13
C ALA A 37 -15.32 2.61 -6.20
N CYS A 38 -16.07 2.10 -5.22
CA CYS A 38 -16.51 0.70 -5.24
C CYS A 38 -17.43 0.36 -6.44
N THR A 39 -18.27 1.29 -6.86
CA THR A 39 -19.09 1.11 -8.07
C THR A 39 -18.20 1.07 -9.32
N GLN A 40 -17.17 1.92 -9.40
CA GLN A 40 -16.22 1.90 -10.53
C GLN A 40 -15.41 0.60 -10.59
N ILE A 41 -14.93 0.12 -9.44
CA ILE A 41 -14.24 -1.18 -9.31
C ILE A 41 -15.15 -2.32 -9.75
N THR A 42 -16.41 -2.30 -9.32
CA THR A 42 -17.40 -3.33 -9.69
C THR A 42 -17.74 -3.28 -11.19
N CYS A 43 -17.81 -2.08 -11.77
CA CYS A 43 -18.14 -1.86 -13.18
C CYS A 43 -17.03 -2.36 -14.13
N CYS A 44 -15.76 -2.04 -13.84
CA CYS A 44 -14.61 -2.60 -14.57
C CYS A 44 -13.42 -2.86 -13.65
N TYR A 45 -13.43 -4.00 -12.97
CA TYR A 45 -12.31 -4.45 -12.14
C TYR A 45 -10.96 -4.47 -12.88
N PRO A 46 -10.80 -5.05 -14.09
CA PRO A 46 -9.49 -5.07 -14.75
C PRO A 46 -8.99 -3.66 -15.10
N CYS A 47 -9.87 -2.77 -15.58
CA CYS A 47 -9.50 -1.37 -15.84
C CYS A 47 -9.03 -0.67 -14.56
N PHE A 48 -9.75 -0.89 -13.46
CA PHE A 48 -9.46 -0.25 -12.20
C PHE A 48 -8.16 -0.80 -11.57
N MET A 49 -7.89 -2.09 -11.71
CA MET A 49 -6.60 -2.67 -11.34
C MET A 49 -5.45 -2.04 -12.13
N CYS A 50 -5.58 -1.85 -13.45
CA CYS A 50 -4.59 -1.13 -14.25
C CYS A 50 -4.33 0.29 -13.70
N TYR A 51 -5.40 0.99 -13.30
CA TYR A 51 -5.30 2.30 -12.66
C TYR A 51 -4.55 2.24 -11.32
N MET A 52 -4.87 1.30 -10.44
CA MET A 52 -4.19 1.18 -9.14
C MET A 52 -2.71 0.82 -9.28
N TYR A 53 -2.35 -0.04 -10.23
CA TYR A 53 -0.94 -0.32 -10.56
C TYR A 53 -0.24 0.94 -11.09
N HIS A 54 -0.91 1.72 -11.95
CA HIS A 54 -0.37 2.98 -12.43
C HIS A 54 -0.13 4.01 -11.31
N LEU A 55 -1.03 4.08 -10.31
CA LEU A 55 -0.83 4.91 -9.10
C LEU A 55 0.42 4.49 -8.33
N TYR A 56 0.68 3.19 -8.26
CA TYR A 56 1.92 2.63 -7.73
C TYR A 56 3.15 2.84 -8.62
N ARG A 57 3.03 3.59 -9.73
CA ARG A 57 4.10 3.80 -10.72
C ARG A 57 4.62 2.49 -11.34
N GLU A 58 3.83 1.43 -11.27
CA GLU A 58 4.05 0.21 -12.03
C GLU A 58 3.52 0.37 -13.48
N GLY A 59 3.90 -0.55 -14.35
CA GLY A 59 3.35 -0.61 -15.70
C GLY A 59 1.83 -0.73 -15.69
N TRP A 60 1.12 0.13 -16.44
CA TRP A 60 -0.35 0.14 -16.46
C TRP A 60 -0.95 -1.21 -16.92
N ALA A 61 -0.23 -1.96 -17.76
CA ALA A 61 -0.64 -3.26 -18.26
C ALA A 61 -0.18 -4.44 -17.38
N THR A 62 0.63 -4.20 -16.35
CA THR A 62 1.12 -5.23 -15.43
C THR A 62 0.01 -6.17 -14.91
N PRO A 63 -1.14 -5.67 -14.42
CA PRO A 63 -2.18 -6.57 -13.91
C PRO A 63 -2.81 -7.47 -14.99
N MET A 64 -2.69 -7.12 -16.27
CA MET A 64 -3.18 -7.96 -17.39
C MET A 64 -2.21 -9.08 -17.77
N CYS A 65 -0.94 -8.96 -17.35
CA CYS A 65 0.14 -9.88 -17.72
C CYS A 65 0.53 -10.84 -16.59
N MET A 66 -0.20 -10.84 -15.47
CA MET A 66 0.14 -11.64 -14.29
C MET A 66 -1.05 -12.37 -13.68
N ILE A 67 -0.74 -13.40 -12.91
CA ILE A 67 -1.72 -14.18 -12.15
C ILE A 67 -1.97 -13.47 -10.81
N CYS A 68 -3.25 -13.39 -10.42
CA CYS A 68 -3.69 -12.79 -9.15
C CYS A 68 -3.14 -11.37 -8.90
N PRO A 69 -3.44 -10.40 -9.79
CA PRO A 69 -2.96 -9.02 -9.63
C PRO A 69 -3.46 -8.33 -8.36
N GLY A 70 -4.72 -8.56 -7.95
CA GLY A 70 -5.26 -7.98 -6.72
C GLY A 70 -4.56 -8.48 -5.46
N LEU A 71 -4.36 -9.79 -5.33
CA LEU A 71 -3.56 -10.37 -4.24
C LEU A 71 -2.14 -9.78 -4.21
N THR A 72 -1.50 -9.68 -5.36
CA THR A 72 -0.12 -9.19 -5.43
C THR A 72 -0.03 -7.73 -5.00
N LEU A 73 -0.90 -6.87 -5.53
CA LEU A 73 -0.91 -5.47 -5.17
C LEU A 73 -1.27 -5.27 -3.70
N ARG A 74 -2.23 -6.03 -3.19
CA ARG A 74 -2.65 -5.99 -1.77
C ARG A 74 -1.50 -6.39 -0.83
N ALA A 75 -0.81 -7.49 -1.13
CA ALA A 75 0.32 -7.96 -0.34
C ALA A 75 1.49 -6.96 -0.39
N TYR A 76 1.76 -6.40 -1.58
CA TYR A 76 2.77 -5.36 -1.77
C TYR A 76 2.45 -4.10 -0.96
N HIS A 77 1.23 -3.58 -1.08
CA HIS A 77 0.72 -2.44 -0.31
C HIS A 77 0.89 -2.68 1.19
N ARG A 78 0.44 -3.84 1.68
CA ARG A 78 0.51 -4.21 3.09
C ARG A 78 1.95 -4.23 3.61
N ALA A 79 2.86 -4.85 2.85
CA ALA A 79 4.28 -4.91 3.21
C ALA A 79 4.92 -3.50 3.20
N LYS A 80 4.64 -2.70 2.18
CA LYS A 80 5.20 -1.35 2.01
C LYS A 80 4.74 -0.39 3.10
N HIS A 81 3.45 -0.39 3.41
CA HIS A 81 2.85 0.54 4.38
C HIS A 81 2.71 -0.04 5.79
N ARG A 82 3.42 -1.16 6.07
CA ARG A 82 3.43 -1.88 7.35
C ARG A 82 2.03 -2.11 7.92
N VAL A 83 1.12 -2.57 7.08
CA VAL A 83 -0.22 -2.93 7.52
C VAL A 83 -0.19 -4.35 8.10
N HIS A 84 -0.84 -4.57 9.25
CA HIS A 84 -0.93 -5.91 9.86
C HIS A 84 -1.68 -6.89 8.96
N GLY A 85 -1.34 -8.17 9.11
CA GLY A 85 -2.00 -9.27 8.41
C GLY A 85 -1.01 -10.29 7.85
N ALA A 86 -1.57 -11.37 7.31
CA ALA A 86 -0.83 -12.46 6.68
C ALA A 86 -1.22 -12.60 5.22
N LEU A 87 -0.30 -13.13 4.40
CA LEU A 87 -0.56 -13.40 2.99
C LEU A 87 -1.76 -14.35 2.79
N PHE A 88 -1.96 -15.30 3.71
CA PHE A 88 -3.12 -16.18 3.70
C PHE A 88 -4.43 -15.42 3.86
N THR A 89 -4.47 -14.42 4.74
CA THR A 89 -5.65 -13.56 4.93
C THR A 89 -5.93 -12.72 3.69
N ASP A 90 -4.88 -12.20 3.04
CA ASP A 90 -5.02 -11.47 1.77
C ASP A 90 -5.59 -12.38 0.67
N CYS A 91 -5.07 -13.61 0.55
CA CYS A 91 -5.55 -14.61 -0.40
C CYS A 91 -7.00 -15.03 -0.12
N PHE A 92 -7.35 -15.22 1.16
CA PHE A 92 -8.71 -15.53 1.58
C PHE A 92 -9.68 -14.45 1.13
N PHE A 93 -9.42 -13.18 1.45
CA PHE A 93 -10.34 -12.10 1.04
C PHE A 93 -10.36 -11.87 -0.47
N GLU A 94 -9.23 -12.02 -1.15
CA GLU A 94 -9.18 -11.94 -2.61
C GLU A 94 -10.05 -13.03 -3.28
N TYR A 95 -10.09 -14.23 -2.70
CA TYR A 95 -10.90 -15.34 -3.18
C TYR A 95 -12.39 -15.18 -2.84
N PHE A 96 -12.71 -14.82 -1.59
CA PHE A 96 -14.10 -14.77 -1.11
C PHE A 96 -14.85 -13.48 -1.51
N CYS A 97 -14.17 -12.34 -1.56
CA CYS A 97 -14.73 -11.09 -2.08
C CYS A 97 -13.64 -10.20 -2.70
N THR A 98 -13.21 -10.53 -3.91
CA THR A 98 -12.22 -9.77 -4.69
C THR A 98 -12.57 -8.28 -4.77
N LEU A 99 -13.85 -7.95 -4.97
CA LEU A 99 -14.29 -6.56 -5.09
C LEU A 99 -14.15 -5.80 -3.76
N CYS A 100 -14.53 -6.43 -2.64
CA CYS A 100 -14.35 -5.86 -1.31
C CYS A 100 -12.86 -5.63 -0.99
N ALA A 101 -12.01 -6.60 -1.34
CA ALA A 101 -10.57 -6.52 -1.16
C ALA A 101 -9.94 -5.38 -1.96
N ALA A 102 -10.35 -5.19 -3.22
CA ALA A 102 -9.90 -4.07 -4.04
C ALA A 102 -10.45 -2.73 -3.55
N CYS A 103 -11.72 -2.68 -3.15
CA CYS A 103 -12.33 -1.51 -2.51
C CYS A 103 -11.56 -1.06 -1.27
N GLN A 104 -11.26 -1.98 -0.35
CA GLN A 104 -10.49 -1.68 0.85
C GLN A 104 -9.08 -1.19 0.50
N LEU A 105 -8.43 -1.86 -0.46
CA LEU A 105 -7.09 -1.49 -0.92
C LEU A 105 -7.06 -0.07 -1.51
N GLU A 106 -8.04 0.28 -2.33
CA GLU A 106 -8.16 1.59 -2.96
C GLU A 106 -8.36 2.71 -1.93
N ARG A 107 -9.26 2.50 -0.96
CA ARG A 107 -9.46 3.45 0.14
C ARG A 107 -8.20 3.64 0.98
N ASP A 108 -7.46 2.55 1.21
CA ASP A 108 -6.18 2.64 1.92
C ASP A 108 -5.11 3.38 1.11
N MET A 109 -5.02 3.15 -0.20
CA MET A 109 -4.13 3.90 -1.10
C MET A 109 -4.42 5.41 -1.04
N LYS A 110 -5.69 5.81 -1.12
CA LYS A 110 -6.13 7.20 -0.96
C LYS A 110 -5.75 7.76 0.42
N TYR A 111 -5.95 6.98 1.48
CA TYR A 111 -5.60 7.38 2.85
C TYR A 111 -4.09 7.62 2.99
N ILE A 112 -3.26 6.73 2.44
CA ILE A 112 -1.81 6.89 2.44
C ILE A 112 -1.42 8.13 1.64
N GLU A 113 -1.92 8.27 0.40
CA GLU A 113 -1.61 9.42 -0.45
C GLU A 113 -1.99 10.75 0.22
N ALA A 114 -3.16 10.81 0.88
CA ALA A 114 -3.60 11.98 1.63
C ALA A 114 -2.73 12.27 2.87
N THR A 115 -2.17 11.25 3.51
CA THR A 115 -1.42 11.39 4.76
C THR A 115 0.07 11.68 4.52
N THR A 116 0.69 11.05 3.52
CA THR A 116 2.13 11.15 3.24
C THR A 116 2.44 12.05 2.04
N GLY A 117 1.45 12.37 1.21
CA GLY A 117 1.62 13.08 -0.06
C GLY A 117 2.19 12.23 -1.20
N LEU A 118 2.59 10.98 -0.93
CA LEU A 118 3.24 10.06 -1.87
C LEU A 118 2.87 8.60 -1.56
N LEU A 119 2.24 7.92 -2.51
CA LEU A 119 1.89 6.50 -2.39
C LEU A 119 3.10 5.57 -2.59
N ASN A 120 3.92 5.83 -3.62
CA ASN A 120 5.12 5.06 -3.92
C ASN A 120 6.38 5.91 -3.67
N VAL A 121 6.86 5.92 -2.42
CA VAL A 121 8.19 6.44 -2.03
C VAL A 121 9.26 5.39 -2.31
#